data_AF-A0A112C768-F1
#
_entry.id   AF-A0A112C768-F1
#
_cell.length_a   1.000
_cell.length_b   1.000
_cell.length_c   1.000
_cell.angle_alpha   90.00
_cell.angle_beta   90.00
_cell.angle_gamma   90.00
#
_symmetry.space_group_name_H-M   'P 1'
#
loop_
_entity.id
_entity.type
_entity.pdbx_description
1 polymer ?
#
loop_
_entity_poly.entity_id
_entity_poly.type
_entity_poly.pdbx_seq_one_letter_code
_entity_poly.pdbx_strand_id
1 'polypeptide(L)'
;MLSQLEYGIAKENRPNRQADRFAGSVLPLAASLTHKPNIMKPIPTDTFQPAILPQAFETEIKSTCTGRIYRIQTATLGEMPSEGYPVLFVLDGEAFFPALFNIMQSLMPNPVTRSNAPCLIVGIGYTTGSVRDLAQRAADYTPPLGDNATADERQQFGQADRFSAFIDSELTAFLESRYTLNRNETAVFGHSFGALFGLYSLLSHRRFRRHWLVSPSIWWHNRRILDFMPSENRLNGIDVCLNIGALERGSGCKRREERDMAGLSERMAAELDRHGAAVFFREYPNADHGNVSFYSLTDCVEYLRKAWQR
;
A
#
# COMPACT_ATOMS: atom_id res chain seq x y z
N MET A 1 47.94 51.59 4.31
CA MET A 1 47.40 50.22 4.18
C MET A 1 46.08 50.36 3.42
N LEU A 2 46.01 50.45 2.07
CA LEU A 2 46.37 49.46 1.03
C LEU A 2 45.90 48.05 1.46
N SER A 3 44.96 47.37 0.80
CA SER A 3 44.82 47.18 -0.65
C SER A 3 43.38 46.91 -1.13
N GLN A 4 43.09 47.37 -2.35
CA GLN A 4 42.01 46.94 -3.25
C GLN A 4 42.25 45.51 -3.78
N LEU A 5 41.22 44.83 -4.28
CA LEU A 5 41.17 44.31 -5.67
C LEU A 5 39.84 43.62 -6.01
N GLU A 6 39.20 44.17 -7.05
CA GLU A 6 38.19 43.54 -7.92
C GLU A 6 38.82 42.42 -8.77
N TYR A 7 38.00 41.46 -9.23
CA TYR A 7 38.10 40.79 -10.54
C TYR A 7 36.73 40.11 -10.77
N GLY A 8 36.04 40.20 -11.92
CA GLY A 8 36.47 40.51 -13.26
C GLY A 8 36.03 39.36 -14.18
N ILE A 9 34.97 39.59 -14.96
CA ILE A 9 34.40 38.68 -15.96
C ILE A 9 35.38 38.52 -17.13
N ALA A 10 35.56 37.31 -17.65
CA ALA A 10 36.10 37.09 -18.99
C ALA A 10 35.37 35.95 -19.72
N LYS A 11 34.86 36.29 -20.91
CA LYS A 11 34.38 35.39 -21.96
C LYS A 11 35.57 34.71 -22.63
N GLU A 12 35.41 33.47 -23.07
CA GLU A 12 36.16 32.97 -24.22
C GLU A 12 35.30 32.04 -25.10
N ASN A 13 35.57 32.17 -26.41
CA ASN A 13 34.76 31.71 -27.54
C ASN A 13 34.94 30.23 -27.88
N ARG A 14 33.88 29.68 -28.51
CA ARG A 14 33.75 28.33 -29.10
C ARG A 14 34.80 28.03 -30.18
N PRO A 15 34.91 26.74 -30.58
CA PRO A 15 34.38 26.42 -31.91
C PRO A 15 33.46 25.19 -31.96
N ASN A 16 32.71 25.17 -33.05
CA ASN A 16 31.60 24.33 -33.45
C ASN A 16 32.06 22.94 -33.96
N ARG A 17 31.33 21.85 -33.63
CA ARG A 17 31.20 20.58 -34.40
C ARG A 17 30.06 19.78 -33.76
N GLN A 18 28.86 19.83 -34.33
CA GLN A 18 28.30 18.87 -35.30
C GLN A 18 28.01 17.49 -34.68
N ALA A 19 26.71 17.24 -34.56
CA ALA A 19 25.97 15.99 -34.43
C ALA A 19 26.77 14.68 -34.31
N ASP A 20 26.55 13.96 -33.20
CA ASP A 20 26.55 12.49 -33.20
C ASP A 20 25.71 11.91 -32.05
N ARG A 21 24.66 11.16 -32.45
CA ARG A 21 24.15 9.90 -31.87
C ARG A 21 24.14 9.76 -30.33
N PHE A 22 22.98 10.00 -29.70
CA PHE A 22 22.68 9.41 -28.38
C PHE A 22 22.13 8.00 -28.55
N ALA A 23 23.05 7.04 -28.63
CA ALA A 23 22.79 5.63 -28.35
C ALA A 23 23.92 5.10 -27.47
N GLY A 24 23.58 4.58 -26.29
CA GLY A 24 24.46 3.76 -25.47
C GLY A 24 25.01 4.43 -24.20
N SER A 25 24.46 4.08 -23.05
CA SER A 25 25.15 3.21 -22.08
C SER A 25 24.39 3.20 -20.75
N VAL A 26 23.68 2.09 -20.50
CA VAL A 26 23.27 1.70 -19.15
C VAL A 26 24.53 1.14 -18.49
N LEU A 27 25.18 1.93 -17.66
CA LEU A 27 26.24 1.44 -16.77
C LEU A 27 25.60 1.01 -15.43
N PRO A 28 25.93 -0.19 -14.91
CA PRO A 28 25.35 -0.70 -13.68
C PRO A 28 26.04 -0.03 -12.49
N LEU A 29 25.29 0.72 -11.69
CA LEU A 29 25.81 1.26 -10.43
C LEU A 29 25.67 0.21 -9.32
N ALA A 30 26.52 -0.82 -9.37
CA ALA A 30 26.79 -1.68 -8.21
C ALA A 30 27.82 -0.96 -7.31
N ALA A 31 27.36 0.07 -6.58
CA ALA A 31 28.12 0.58 -5.45
C ALA A 31 27.89 -0.37 -4.27
N SER A 32 28.83 -1.30 -4.13
CA SER A 32 28.90 -2.30 -3.08
C SER A 32 29.08 -1.64 -1.71
N LEU A 33 27.98 -1.46 -0.98
CA LEU A 33 28.00 -1.41 0.48
C LEU A 33 27.87 -2.87 0.95
N THR A 34 29.00 -3.57 1.05
CA THR A 34 29.06 -4.86 1.76
C THR A 34 28.88 -4.62 3.26
N HIS A 35 27.66 -4.34 3.68
CA HIS A 35 27.30 -4.61 5.07
C HIS A 35 27.28 -6.14 5.18
N LYS A 36 28.40 -6.72 5.64
CA LYS A 36 28.38 -8.11 6.10
C LYS A 36 27.24 -8.16 7.13
N PRO A 37 26.18 -8.96 6.93
CA PRO A 37 25.20 -9.13 7.97
C PRO A 37 25.99 -9.54 9.21
N ASN A 38 25.81 -8.80 10.31
CA ASN A 38 26.29 -9.27 11.59
C ASN A 38 25.45 -10.53 11.85
N ILE A 39 25.98 -11.69 11.43
CA ILE A 39 25.34 -12.98 11.66
C ILE A 39 25.44 -13.15 13.16
N MET A 40 24.42 -12.66 13.87
CA MET A 40 24.16 -13.07 15.23
C MET A 40 24.26 -14.59 15.23
N LYS A 41 25.15 -15.14 16.07
CA LYS A 41 25.21 -16.59 16.27
C LYS A 41 23.78 -17.07 16.47
N PRO A 42 23.31 -18.08 15.73
CA PRO A 42 21.95 -18.58 15.92
C PRO A 42 21.81 -18.92 17.41
N ILE A 43 20.88 -18.24 18.07
CA ILE A 43 20.53 -18.54 19.45
C ILE A 43 20.00 -19.98 19.40
N PRO A 44 20.51 -20.92 20.22
CA PRO A 44 19.97 -22.28 20.24
C PRO A 44 18.46 -22.22 20.52
N THR A 45 17.64 -22.65 19.55
CA THR A 45 16.17 -22.62 19.63
C THR A 45 15.58 -24.01 19.85
N ASP A 46 16.39 -24.99 20.28
CA ASP A 46 16.00 -26.41 20.35
C ASP A 46 14.83 -26.69 21.32
N THR A 47 14.53 -25.74 22.22
CA THR A 47 13.38 -25.79 23.14
C THR A 47 12.29 -24.77 22.79
N PHE A 48 12.46 -23.99 21.73
CA PHE A 48 11.55 -22.91 21.37
C PHE A 48 10.44 -23.45 20.48
N GLN A 49 9.24 -22.90 20.65
CA GLN A 49 8.11 -23.12 19.75
C GLN A 49 7.87 -21.84 18.94
N PRO A 50 7.31 -21.94 17.71
CA PRO A 50 6.88 -20.77 16.98
C PRO A 50 5.94 -19.90 17.81
N ALA A 51 6.12 -18.58 17.76
CA ALA A 51 5.15 -17.65 18.33
C ALA A 51 3.86 -17.71 17.50
N ILE A 52 2.72 -17.90 18.19
CA ILE A 52 1.40 -18.01 17.55
C ILE A 52 0.62 -16.74 17.86
N LEU A 53 -0.13 -16.23 16.87
CA LEU A 53 -1.18 -15.25 17.08
C LEU A 53 -2.46 -16.01 17.44
N PRO A 54 -2.92 -15.98 18.70
CA PRO A 54 -4.10 -16.75 19.10
C PRO A 54 -5.32 -16.27 18.32
N GLN A 55 -6.22 -17.18 17.94
CA GLN A 55 -7.47 -16.89 17.21
C GLN A 55 -7.29 -16.43 15.74
N ALA A 56 -6.04 -16.33 15.27
CA ALA A 56 -5.75 -16.19 13.86
C ALA A 56 -5.55 -17.57 13.22
N PHE A 57 -6.02 -17.70 11.98
CA PHE A 57 -5.84 -18.88 11.15
C PHE A 57 -5.17 -18.48 9.84
N GLU A 58 -4.49 -19.43 9.21
CA GLU A 58 -3.88 -19.24 7.90
C GLU A 58 -4.18 -20.41 6.96
N THR A 59 -4.21 -20.10 5.67
CA THR A 59 -4.29 -21.09 4.60
C THR A 59 -3.57 -20.56 3.36
N GLU A 60 -3.47 -21.40 2.34
CA GLU A 60 -2.97 -21.02 1.02
C GLU A 60 -4.07 -21.18 -0.03
N ILE A 61 -4.21 -20.18 -0.90
CA ILE A 61 -5.11 -20.24 -2.06
C ILE A 61 -4.27 -20.14 -3.32
N LYS A 62 -4.31 -21.20 -4.13
CA LYS A 62 -3.74 -21.16 -5.48
C LYS A 62 -4.75 -20.51 -6.43
N SER A 63 -4.39 -19.35 -6.96
CA SER A 63 -5.27 -18.57 -7.82
C SER A 63 -5.17 -18.99 -9.28
N THR A 64 -6.33 -19.18 -9.91
CA THR A 64 -6.40 -19.38 -11.37
C THR A 64 -6.39 -18.03 -12.11
N CYS A 65 -6.89 -16.97 -11.48
CA CYS A 65 -6.85 -15.61 -12.04
C CYS A 65 -5.42 -15.09 -12.24
N THR A 66 -4.52 -15.39 -11.30
CA THR A 66 -3.15 -14.84 -11.29
C THR A 66 -2.07 -15.88 -11.56
N GLY A 67 -2.37 -17.17 -11.36
CA GLY A 67 -1.39 -18.25 -11.39
C GLY A 67 -0.46 -18.31 -10.17
N ARG A 68 -0.73 -17.50 -9.13
CA ARG A 68 0.07 -17.38 -7.91
C ARG A 68 -0.55 -18.17 -6.75
N ILE A 69 0.23 -18.35 -5.67
CA ILE A 69 -0.27 -18.89 -4.41
C ILE A 69 -0.25 -17.76 -3.38
N TYR A 70 -1.41 -17.47 -2.81
CA TYR A 70 -1.58 -16.46 -1.78
C TYR A 70 -1.67 -17.10 -0.41
N ARG A 71 -0.93 -16.56 0.55
CA ARG A 71 -1.13 -16.84 1.96
C ARG A 71 -2.27 -15.97 2.46
N ILE A 72 -3.31 -16.59 2.99
CA ILE A 72 -4.50 -15.91 3.51
C ILE A 72 -4.56 -16.10 5.01
N GLN A 73 -4.46 -15.00 5.75
CA GLN A 73 -4.58 -14.96 7.20
C GLN A 73 -5.96 -14.42 7.59
N THR A 74 -6.63 -15.04 8.55
CA THR A 74 -7.98 -14.65 8.97
C THR A 74 -8.11 -14.62 10.48
N ALA A 75 -8.85 -13.64 11.00
CA ALA A 75 -9.25 -13.59 12.40
C ALA A 75 -10.61 -12.89 12.53
N THR A 76 -11.49 -13.42 13.37
CA THR A 76 -12.78 -12.80 13.69
C THR A 76 -12.73 -12.15 15.06
N LEU A 77 -13.34 -10.97 15.19
CA LEU A 77 -13.48 -10.26 16.45
C LEU A 77 -14.96 -10.12 16.80
N GLY A 78 -15.30 -10.38 18.07
CA GLY A 78 -16.67 -10.34 18.56
C GLY A 78 -17.58 -11.43 17.98
N GLU A 79 -18.85 -11.39 18.36
CA GLU A 79 -19.85 -12.31 17.82
C GLU A 79 -20.31 -11.88 16.42
N MET A 80 -20.66 -12.85 15.59
CA MET A 80 -21.11 -12.59 14.22
C MET A 80 -22.42 -11.80 14.20
N PRO A 81 -22.47 -10.66 13.51
CA PRO A 81 -23.71 -9.93 13.32
C PRO A 81 -24.75 -10.65 12.45
N SER A 82 -26.02 -10.26 12.57
CA SER A 82 -27.11 -10.84 11.76
C SER A 82 -26.99 -10.54 10.27
N GLU A 83 -26.43 -9.38 9.90
CA GLU A 83 -26.11 -9.03 8.51
C GLU A 83 -24.74 -9.52 8.03
N GLY A 84 -24.03 -10.28 8.87
CA GLY A 84 -22.67 -10.77 8.61
C GLY A 84 -21.56 -9.83 9.09
N TYR A 85 -20.33 -10.32 9.07
CA TYR A 85 -19.15 -9.56 9.47
C TYR A 85 -18.83 -8.46 8.45
N PRO A 86 -18.63 -7.20 8.88
CA PRO A 86 -17.78 -6.26 8.18
C PRO A 86 -16.38 -6.83 7.98
N VAL A 87 -15.74 -6.52 6.85
CA VAL A 87 -14.48 -7.17 6.46
C VAL A 87 -13.37 -6.13 6.21
N LEU A 88 -12.24 -6.26 6.92
CA LEU A 88 -11.00 -5.53 6.62
C LEU A 88 -10.06 -6.43 5.81
N PHE A 89 -9.81 -6.08 4.55
CA PHE A 89 -8.76 -6.68 3.73
C PHE A 89 -7.44 -5.95 3.96
N VAL A 90 -6.41 -6.67 4.36
CA VAL A 90 -5.07 -6.15 4.67
C VAL A 90 -4.09 -6.64 3.60
N LEU A 91 -3.66 -5.74 2.73
CA LEU A 91 -2.63 -6.02 1.73
C LEU A 91 -1.25 -6.08 2.39
N ASP A 92 -0.29 -6.74 1.75
CA ASP A 92 1.01 -7.07 2.36
C ASP A 92 0.80 -7.74 3.74
N GLY A 93 -0.01 -8.80 3.78
CA GLY A 93 -0.51 -9.47 4.99
C GLY A 93 0.57 -9.77 6.03
N GLU A 94 1.69 -10.34 5.60
CA GLU A 94 2.82 -10.70 6.47
C GLU A 94 3.41 -9.49 7.20
N ALA A 95 3.33 -8.30 6.61
CA ALA A 95 3.85 -7.07 7.20
C ALA A 95 2.86 -6.41 8.19
N PHE A 96 1.56 -6.53 7.95
CA PHE A 96 0.56 -5.70 8.62
C PHE A 96 -0.51 -6.47 9.40
N PHE A 97 -0.87 -7.68 8.99
CA PHE A 97 -1.92 -8.47 9.66
C PHE A 97 -1.59 -8.71 11.15
N PRO A 98 -0.38 -9.13 11.57
CA PRO A 98 -0.08 -9.32 12.99
C PRO A 98 -0.26 -8.05 13.84
N ALA A 99 0.20 -6.91 13.32
CA ALA A 99 0.14 -5.64 14.02
C ALA A 99 -1.32 -5.14 14.11
N LEU A 100 -2.05 -5.15 12.98
CA LEU A 100 -3.45 -4.77 12.94
C LEU A 100 -4.31 -5.67 13.83
N PHE A 101 -4.15 -6.99 13.74
CA PHE A 101 -4.88 -7.94 14.57
C PHE A 101 -4.74 -7.61 16.06
N ASN A 102 -3.52 -7.42 16.54
CA ASN A 102 -3.27 -7.10 17.95
C ASN A 102 -3.92 -5.76 18.39
N ILE A 103 -3.85 -4.71 17.56
CA ILE A 103 -4.48 -3.41 17.87
C ILE A 103 -6.02 -3.52 17.81
N MET A 104 -6.54 -4.29 16.84
CA MET A 104 -7.96 -4.49 16.63
C MET A 104 -8.63 -5.30 17.73
N GLN A 105 -7.90 -6.03 18.58
CA GLN A 105 -8.47 -6.62 19.81
C GLN A 105 -9.24 -5.59 20.66
N SER A 106 -8.88 -4.30 20.58
CA SER A 106 -9.62 -3.21 21.24
C SER A 106 -11.06 -3.00 20.72
N LEU A 107 -11.43 -3.62 19.60
CA LEU A 107 -12.77 -3.57 19.01
C LEU A 107 -13.76 -4.54 19.66
N MET A 108 -13.26 -5.56 20.39
CA MET A 108 -14.09 -6.54 21.07
C MET A 108 -15.08 -5.90 22.06
N PRO A 109 -16.21 -6.58 22.37
CA PRO A 109 -17.17 -6.13 23.36
C PRO A 109 -16.50 -5.76 24.69
N ASN A 110 -16.57 -4.48 25.06
CA ASN A 110 -16.00 -3.97 26.29
C ASN A 110 -16.89 -2.86 26.86
N PRO A 111 -17.52 -3.06 28.04
CA PRO A 111 -18.44 -2.07 28.62
C PRO A 111 -17.74 -0.80 29.09
N VAL A 112 -16.44 -0.85 29.43
CA VAL A 112 -15.67 0.31 29.91
C VAL A 112 -15.34 1.25 28.76
N THR A 113 -14.83 0.70 27.64
CA THR A 113 -14.51 1.50 26.45
C THR A 113 -15.72 1.71 25.54
N ARG A 114 -16.86 1.08 25.86
CA ARG A 114 -18.09 1.05 25.06
C ARG A 114 -17.84 0.55 23.63
N SER A 115 -16.85 -0.32 23.46
CA SER A 115 -16.55 -0.91 22.16
C SER A 115 -17.42 -2.13 21.92
N ASN A 116 -17.97 -2.24 20.72
CA ASN A 116 -18.63 -3.43 20.20
C ASN A 116 -18.66 -3.32 18.67
N ALA A 117 -17.51 -3.58 18.04
CA ALA A 117 -17.33 -3.48 16.60
C ALA A 117 -16.85 -4.83 16.04
N PRO A 118 -17.74 -5.83 15.94
CA PRO A 118 -17.37 -7.14 15.42
C PRO A 118 -16.97 -7.06 13.94
N CYS A 119 -15.92 -7.79 13.55
CA CYS A 119 -15.41 -7.78 12.18
C CYS A 119 -14.55 -9.01 11.86
N LEU A 120 -14.37 -9.27 10.56
CA LEU A 120 -13.41 -10.22 10.02
C LEU A 120 -12.20 -9.47 9.46
N ILE A 121 -10.99 -9.87 9.86
CA ILE A 121 -9.73 -9.36 9.33
C ILE A 121 -9.18 -10.40 8.37
N VAL A 122 -8.80 -9.99 7.16
CA VAL A 122 -8.28 -10.86 6.10
C VAL A 122 -6.94 -10.31 5.60
N GLY A 123 -5.84 -10.91 6.04
CA GLY A 123 -4.51 -10.64 5.49
C GLY A 123 -4.29 -11.37 4.18
N ILE A 124 -3.84 -10.65 3.15
CA ILE A 124 -3.47 -11.20 1.84
C ILE A 124 -1.97 -11.02 1.64
N GLY A 125 -1.26 -12.12 1.57
CA GLY A 125 0.17 -12.12 1.35
C GLY A 125 0.63 -13.29 0.49
N TYR A 126 1.90 -13.65 0.61
CA TYR A 126 2.64 -14.52 -0.29
C TYR A 126 3.38 -15.62 0.48
N THR A 127 3.71 -16.71 -0.21
CA THR A 127 4.32 -17.90 0.41
C THR A 127 5.86 -17.91 0.37
N THR A 128 6.50 -16.80 -0.05
CA THR A 128 7.97 -16.75 -0.24
C THR A 128 8.77 -16.59 1.05
N GLY A 129 8.12 -16.57 2.22
CA GLY A 129 8.77 -16.51 3.53
C GLY A 129 9.41 -15.16 3.88
N SER A 130 9.33 -14.17 2.99
CA SER A 130 9.75 -12.79 3.25
C SER A 130 8.59 -11.95 3.78
N VAL A 131 8.87 -10.93 4.59
CA VAL A 131 7.83 -9.99 5.10
C VAL A 131 7.13 -9.24 3.96
N ARG A 132 7.81 -9.06 2.81
CA ARG A 132 7.24 -8.48 1.59
C ARG A 132 7.85 -9.11 0.35
N ASP A 133 7.03 -9.81 -0.43
CA ASP A 133 7.42 -10.30 -1.74
C ASP A 133 7.40 -9.16 -2.77
N LEU A 134 8.56 -8.54 -3.01
CA LEU A 134 8.66 -7.36 -3.87
C LEU A 134 8.25 -7.62 -5.33
N ALA A 135 8.44 -8.84 -5.83
CA ALA A 135 8.14 -9.18 -7.22
C ALA A 135 6.65 -9.43 -7.41
N GLN A 136 6.04 -10.27 -6.57
CA GLN A 136 4.61 -10.58 -6.69
C GLN A 136 3.74 -9.37 -6.37
N ARG A 137 4.07 -8.59 -5.33
CA ARG A 137 3.33 -7.36 -5.02
C ARG A 137 3.47 -6.30 -6.10
N ALA A 138 4.61 -6.22 -6.78
CA ALA A 138 4.79 -5.31 -7.90
C ALA A 138 3.84 -5.69 -9.05
N ALA A 139 3.72 -6.97 -9.36
CA ALA A 139 2.78 -7.46 -10.36
C ALA A 139 1.32 -7.19 -9.96
N ASP A 140 0.94 -7.62 -8.75
CA ASP A 140 -0.45 -7.61 -8.28
C ASP A 140 -0.98 -6.22 -7.96
N TYR A 141 -0.14 -5.29 -7.51
CA TYR A 141 -0.61 -4.00 -7.00
C TYR A 141 -0.48 -2.83 -7.98
N THR A 142 0.04 -3.06 -9.19
CA THR A 142 0.23 -1.99 -10.17
C THR A 142 -0.85 -2.02 -11.27
N PRO A 143 -1.47 -0.87 -11.60
CA PRO A 143 -2.49 -0.77 -12.64
C PRO A 143 -2.01 -1.27 -14.01
N PRO A 144 -2.92 -1.75 -14.88
CA PRO A 144 -2.59 -2.15 -16.24
C PRO A 144 -1.76 -1.10 -16.97
N LEU A 145 -0.63 -1.53 -17.52
CA LEU A 145 0.32 -0.68 -18.23
C LEU A 145 -0.28 -0.16 -19.54
N GLY A 146 0.14 1.03 -19.98
CA GLY A 146 -0.21 1.56 -21.29
C GLY A 146 0.43 0.76 -22.44
N ASP A 147 0.04 1.05 -23.68
CA ASP A 147 0.46 0.29 -24.87
C ASP A 147 1.97 0.30 -25.11
N ASN A 148 2.64 1.36 -24.69
CA ASN A 148 4.09 1.54 -24.87
C ASN A 148 4.96 0.73 -23.91
N ALA A 149 4.38 0.00 -22.96
CA ALA A 149 5.15 -0.80 -22.01
C ALA A 149 5.81 -2.01 -22.69
N THR A 150 7.06 -2.26 -22.30
CA THR A 150 7.88 -3.37 -22.77
C THR A 150 7.34 -4.73 -22.28
N ALA A 151 7.78 -5.82 -22.92
CA ALA A 151 7.40 -7.16 -22.50
C ALA A 151 7.86 -7.46 -21.06
N ASP A 152 9.07 -7.02 -20.68
CA ASP A 152 9.62 -7.21 -19.35
C ASP A 152 8.80 -6.46 -18.27
N GLU A 153 8.38 -5.23 -18.57
CA GLU A 153 7.49 -4.48 -17.68
C GLU A 153 6.15 -5.18 -17.49
N ARG A 154 5.57 -5.71 -18.57
CA ARG A 154 4.29 -6.46 -18.52
C ARG A 154 4.39 -7.77 -17.75
N GLN A 155 5.59 -8.36 -17.67
CA GLN A 155 5.83 -9.53 -16.82
C GLN A 155 5.91 -9.15 -15.34
N GLN A 156 6.50 -7.99 -15.03
CA GLN A 156 6.79 -7.55 -13.65
C GLN A 156 5.66 -6.74 -13.00
N PHE A 157 4.84 -6.05 -13.80
CA PHE A 157 3.84 -5.07 -13.36
C PHE A 157 2.52 -5.22 -14.13
N GLY A 158 1.52 -4.44 -13.74
CA GLY A 158 0.29 -4.24 -14.50
C GLY A 158 -0.76 -5.32 -14.36
N GLN A 159 -0.68 -6.17 -13.33
CA GLN A 159 -1.56 -7.33 -13.16
C GLN A 159 -2.66 -7.09 -12.12
N ALA A 160 -2.93 -5.83 -11.74
CA ALA A 160 -3.96 -5.47 -10.77
C ALA A 160 -5.35 -5.99 -11.13
N ASP A 161 -5.72 -6.10 -12.41
CA ASP A 161 -7.01 -6.71 -12.80
C ASP A 161 -7.10 -8.20 -12.44
N ARG A 162 -6.00 -8.94 -12.62
CA ARG A 162 -5.95 -10.35 -12.24
C ARG A 162 -6.04 -10.51 -10.72
N PHE A 163 -5.38 -9.62 -9.98
CA PHE A 163 -5.45 -9.62 -8.52
C PHE A 163 -6.84 -9.19 -8.02
N SER A 164 -7.47 -8.19 -8.62
CA SER A 164 -8.89 -7.86 -8.36
C SER A 164 -9.80 -9.04 -8.60
N ALA A 165 -9.66 -9.73 -9.75
CA ALA A 165 -10.43 -10.93 -10.06
C ALA A 165 -10.24 -12.05 -9.03
N PHE A 166 -9.01 -12.27 -8.56
CA PHE A 166 -8.72 -13.21 -7.46
C PHE A 166 -9.50 -12.84 -6.18
N ILE A 167 -9.45 -11.56 -5.77
CA ILE A 167 -10.14 -11.12 -4.57
C ILE A 167 -11.66 -11.27 -4.74
N ASP A 168 -12.20 -10.87 -5.90
CA ASP A 168 -13.63 -10.84 -6.20
C ASP A 168 -14.27 -12.22 -6.33
N SER A 169 -13.56 -13.17 -6.93
CA SER A 169 -14.11 -14.50 -7.21
C SER A 169 -13.62 -15.54 -6.21
N GLU A 170 -12.32 -15.84 -6.22
CA GLU A 170 -11.75 -16.99 -5.51
C GLU A 170 -11.66 -16.75 -4.00
N LEU A 171 -11.11 -15.61 -3.57
CA LEU A 171 -11.00 -15.30 -2.15
C LEU A 171 -12.36 -15.03 -1.52
N THR A 172 -13.23 -14.28 -2.19
CA THR A 172 -14.59 -14.02 -1.67
C THR A 172 -15.37 -15.32 -1.49
N ALA A 173 -15.36 -16.23 -2.48
CA ALA A 173 -16.02 -17.53 -2.36
C ALA A 173 -15.43 -18.38 -1.22
N PHE A 174 -14.11 -18.38 -1.06
CA PHE A 174 -13.45 -19.08 0.05
C PHE A 174 -13.89 -18.57 1.43
N LEU A 175 -14.01 -17.24 1.57
CA LEU A 175 -14.44 -16.60 2.81
C LEU A 175 -15.91 -16.88 3.09
N GLU A 176 -16.78 -16.78 2.08
CA GLU A 176 -18.23 -17.02 2.22
C GLU A 176 -18.57 -18.47 2.55
N SER A 177 -17.70 -19.43 2.20
CA SER A 177 -17.89 -20.82 2.62
C SER A 177 -17.59 -21.05 4.12
N ARG A 178 -17.11 -20.03 4.84
CA ARG A 178 -16.68 -20.11 6.25
C ARG A 178 -17.32 -19.05 7.14
N TYR A 179 -17.63 -17.89 6.58
CA TYR A 179 -18.13 -16.72 7.29
C TYR A 179 -19.31 -16.11 6.54
N THR A 180 -20.27 -15.55 7.28
CA THR A 180 -21.27 -14.67 6.67
C THR A 180 -20.65 -13.29 6.51
N LEU A 181 -20.51 -12.80 5.29
CA LEU A 181 -19.88 -11.50 5.00
C LEU A 181 -20.92 -10.41 4.76
N ASN A 182 -20.75 -9.26 5.39
CA ASN A 182 -21.47 -8.06 5.01
C ASN A 182 -20.75 -7.37 3.85
N ARG A 183 -21.19 -7.66 2.62
CA ARG A 183 -20.58 -7.11 1.39
C ARG A 183 -20.68 -5.59 1.27
N ASN A 184 -21.60 -4.95 2.00
CA ASN A 184 -21.74 -3.48 2.01
C ASN A 184 -20.73 -2.81 2.95
N GLU A 185 -20.09 -3.58 3.82
CA GLU A 185 -19.23 -3.09 4.90
C GLU A 185 -17.80 -3.63 4.74
N THR A 186 -17.21 -3.35 3.58
CA THR A 186 -15.85 -3.78 3.22
C THR A 186 -14.86 -2.61 3.32
N ALA A 187 -13.68 -2.89 3.87
CA ALA A 187 -12.57 -1.96 3.98
C ALA A 187 -11.28 -2.59 3.42
N VAL A 188 -10.39 -1.76 2.88
CA VAL A 188 -9.03 -2.18 2.49
C VAL A 188 -7.97 -1.32 3.17
N PHE A 189 -6.95 -1.96 3.72
CA PHE A 189 -5.71 -1.33 4.18
C PHE A 189 -4.58 -1.64 3.20
N GLY A 190 -3.86 -0.61 2.77
CA GLY A 190 -2.69 -0.76 1.91
C GLY A 190 -1.63 0.29 2.17
N HIS A 191 -0.36 -0.08 1.95
CA HIS A 191 0.79 0.83 2.02
C HIS A 191 1.56 0.84 0.70
N SER A 192 2.06 2.01 0.29
CA SER A 192 2.92 2.15 -0.88
C SER A 192 2.24 1.61 -2.16
N PHE A 193 2.74 0.54 -2.77
CA PHE A 193 2.02 -0.11 -3.88
C PHE A 193 0.68 -0.73 -3.45
N GLY A 194 0.54 -1.26 -2.23
CA GLY A 194 -0.77 -1.73 -1.76
C GLY A 194 -1.80 -0.59 -1.72
N ALA A 195 -1.37 0.62 -1.35
CA ALA A 195 -2.22 1.82 -1.41
C ALA A 195 -2.50 2.27 -2.85
N LEU A 196 -1.55 2.07 -3.79
CA LEU A 196 -1.78 2.27 -5.23
C LEU A 196 -2.83 1.29 -5.77
N PHE A 197 -2.80 0.02 -5.36
CA PHE A 197 -3.85 -0.94 -5.68
C PHE A 197 -5.19 -0.55 -5.06
N GLY A 198 -5.19 -0.07 -3.81
CA GLY A 198 -6.41 0.43 -3.18
C GLY A 198 -7.05 1.58 -3.97
N LEU A 199 -6.25 2.52 -4.48
CA LEU A 199 -6.72 3.55 -5.43
C LEU A 199 -7.23 2.92 -6.73
N TYR A 200 -6.51 1.95 -7.29
CA TYR A 200 -6.92 1.30 -8.53
C TYR A 200 -8.26 0.57 -8.36
N SER A 201 -8.42 -0.19 -7.28
CA SER A 201 -9.65 -0.89 -6.94
C SER A 201 -10.80 0.09 -6.75
N LEU A 202 -10.58 1.22 -6.07
CA LEU A 202 -11.56 2.31 -5.95
C LEU A 202 -12.01 2.83 -7.31
N LEU A 203 -11.07 3.17 -8.19
CA LEU A 203 -11.36 3.88 -9.44
C LEU A 203 -11.94 2.97 -10.53
N SER A 204 -11.49 1.71 -10.59
CA SER A 204 -11.85 0.77 -11.66
C SER A 204 -12.98 -0.20 -11.28
N HIS A 205 -13.02 -0.67 -10.04
CA HIS A 205 -13.86 -1.82 -9.63
C HIS A 205 -14.86 -1.47 -8.53
N ARG A 206 -14.56 -0.48 -7.68
CA ARG A 206 -15.36 -0.03 -6.52
C ARG A 206 -15.74 -1.16 -5.56
N ARG A 207 -14.83 -2.12 -5.35
CA ARG A 207 -15.04 -3.29 -4.49
C ARG A 207 -15.24 -2.91 -3.02
N PHE A 208 -14.46 -1.96 -2.52
CA PHE A 208 -14.44 -1.60 -1.11
C PHE A 208 -15.27 -0.35 -0.85
N ARG A 209 -16.00 -0.32 0.27
CA ARG A 209 -16.67 0.89 0.74
C ARG A 209 -15.70 1.87 1.39
N ARG A 210 -14.67 1.36 2.09
CA ARG A 210 -13.71 2.16 2.85
C ARG A 210 -12.28 1.84 2.45
N HIS A 211 -11.46 2.87 2.34
CA HIS A 211 -10.08 2.74 1.89
C HIS A 211 -9.15 3.41 2.89
N TRP A 212 -8.26 2.64 3.52
CA TRP A 212 -7.18 3.15 4.36
C TRP A 212 -5.86 3.04 3.59
N LEU A 213 -5.49 4.13 2.92
CA LEU A 213 -4.42 4.15 1.93
C LEU A 213 -3.26 4.99 2.45
N VAL A 214 -2.14 4.32 2.74
CA VAL A 214 -0.97 4.95 3.33
C VAL A 214 0.14 5.10 2.29
N SER A 215 0.58 6.34 2.07
CA SER A 215 1.63 6.74 1.12
C SER A 215 1.45 6.11 -0.26
N PRO A 216 0.30 6.33 -0.92
CA PRO A 216 0.00 5.71 -2.20
C PRO A 216 1.03 6.09 -3.25
N SER A 217 1.58 5.10 -3.96
CA SER A 217 2.60 5.32 -4.99
C SER A 217 2.04 5.91 -6.29
N ILE A 218 1.37 7.05 -6.21
CA ILE A 218 0.74 7.77 -7.32
C ILE A 218 1.77 8.15 -8.39
N TRP A 219 3.04 8.38 -8.01
CA TRP A 219 4.13 8.68 -8.94
C TRP A 219 4.45 7.55 -9.92
N TRP A 220 4.02 6.32 -9.60
CA TRP A 220 4.39 5.13 -10.37
C TRP A 220 3.95 5.24 -11.84
N HIS A 221 4.85 4.82 -12.73
CA HIS A 221 4.67 4.78 -14.19
C HIS A 221 4.05 6.06 -14.76
N ASN A 222 4.69 7.21 -14.50
CA ASN A 222 4.25 8.54 -14.95
C ASN A 222 2.81 8.88 -14.52
N ARG A 223 2.45 8.51 -13.29
CA ARG A 223 1.12 8.77 -12.71
C ARG A 223 -0.01 8.04 -13.43
N ARG A 224 0.26 6.83 -13.92
CA ARG A 224 -0.70 5.95 -14.60
C ARG A 224 -2.04 5.80 -13.89
N ILE A 225 -2.07 5.89 -12.56
CA ILE A 225 -3.32 5.82 -11.78
C ILE A 225 -4.33 6.92 -12.16
N LEU A 226 -3.86 8.09 -12.62
CA LEU A 226 -4.72 9.21 -13.00
C LEU A 226 -5.56 8.92 -14.24
N ASP A 227 -5.10 8.02 -15.11
CA ASP A 227 -5.83 7.61 -16.32
C ASP A 227 -7.13 6.85 -16.00
N PHE A 228 -7.28 6.39 -14.74
CA PHE A 228 -8.47 5.68 -14.26
C PHE A 228 -9.43 6.60 -13.52
N MET A 229 -9.12 7.90 -13.38
CA MET A 229 -10.06 8.85 -12.78
C MET A 229 -11.33 8.93 -13.62
N PRO A 230 -12.52 8.85 -13.00
CA PRO A 230 -13.76 8.97 -13.74
C PRO A 230 -13.99 10.39 -14.24
N SER A 231 -14.73 10.52 -15.34
CA SER A 231 -15.14 11.82 -15.88
C SER A 231 -16.25 12.50 -15.09
N GLU A 232 -16.98 11.75 -14.25
CA GLU A 232 -18.17 12.21 -13.52
C GLU A 232 -18.10 11.86 -12.03
N ASN A 233 -18.97 12.47 -11.23
CA ASN A 233 -19.08 12.22 -9.79
C ASN A 233 -19.75 10.87 -9.53
N ARG A 234 -18.93 9.85 -9.24
CA ARG A 234 -19.38 8.47 -9.01
C ARG A 234 -18.84 7.84 -7.74
N LEU A 235 -18.19 8.61 -6.87
CA LEU A 235 -17.57 8.12 -5.64
C LEU A 235 -18.42 8.36 -4.37
N ASN A 236 -19.67 8.79 -4.52
CA ASN A 236 -20.61 8.97 -3.42
C ASN A 236 -20.75 7.68 -2.57
N GLY A 237 -20.71 7.85 -1.25
CA GLY A 237 -20.83 6.75 -0.28
C GLY A 237 -19.55 5.92 -0.11
N ILE A 238 -18.42 6.36 -0.68
CA ILE A 238 -17.10 5.78 -0.49
C ILE A 238 -16.27 6.67 0.43
N ASP A 239 -15.65 6.04 1.42
CA ASP A 239 -14.76 6.74 2.34
C ASP A 239 -13.30 6.43 1.98
N VAL A 240 -12.46 7.47 1.95
CA VAL A 240 -11.04 7.35 1.63
C VAL A 240 -10.20 8.07 2.67
N CYS A 241 -9.50 7.32 3.50
CA CYS A 241 -8.49 7.82 4.42
C CYS A 241 -7.11 7.78 3.75
N LEU A 242 -6.60 8.94 3.34
CA LEU A 242 -5.28 9.10 2.73
C LEU A 242 -4.28 9.59 3.78
N ASN A 243 -3.24 8.80 3.99
CA ASN A 243 -2.27 9.03 5.06
C ASN A 243 -0.86 9.17 4.47
N ILE A 244 -0.07 10.13 4.95
CA ILE A 244 1.35 10.29 4.58
C ILE A 244 2.22 10.61 5.80
N GLY A 245 3.52 10.35 5.70
CA GLY A 245 4.50 10.82 6.66
C GLY A 245 5.01 12.20 6.26
N ALA A 246 5.13 13.13 7.22
CA ALA A 246 5.64 14.48 6.93
C ALA A 246 7.08 14.44 6.40
N LEU A 247 7.89 13.46 6.81
CA LEU A 247 9.26 13.26 6.33
C LEU A 247 9.32 12.65 4.91
N GLU A 248 8.17 12.38 4.29
CA GLU A 248 8.08 12.11 2.86
C GLU A 248 8.14 13.42 2.04
N ARG A 249 7.96 14.59 2.68
CA ARG A 249 8.28 15.90 2.10
C ARG A 249 9.77 16.16 2.22
N GLY A 250 10.38 16.61 1.13
CA GLY A 250 11.73 17.21 1.16
C GLY A 250 12.79 16.33 1.79
N SER A 251 13.03 15.15 1.22
CA SER A 251 13.99 14.18 1.78
C SER A 251 15.47 14.47 1.44
N GLY A 252 15.78 15.62 0.81
CA GLY A 252 17.11 15.95 0.29
C GLY A 252 17.63 14.98 -0.78
N CYS A 253 16.74 14.19 -1.39
CA CYS A 253 17.08 13.16 -2.35
C CYS A 253 16.27 13.41 -3.63
N LYS A 254 16.95 13.77 -4.72
CA LYS A 254 16.31 14.11 -6.00
C LYS A 254 15.23 13.11 -6.44
N ARG A 255 15.53 11.81 -6.34
CA ARG A 255 14.57 10.74 -6.71
C ARG A 255 13.27 10.81 -5.90
N ARG A 256 13.34 11.13 -4.62
CA ARG A 256 12.17 11.21 -3.74
C ARG A 256 11.41 12.52 -3.94
N GLU A 257 12.12 13.60 -4.24
CA GLU A 257 11.53 14.89 -4.63
C GLU A 257 10.78 14.76 -5.96
N GLU A 258 11.35 14.08 -6.96
CA GLU A 258 10.68 13.77 -8.23
C GLU A 258 9.42 12.92 -8.06
N ARG A 259 9.40 12.03 -7.05
CA ARG A 259 8.21 11.25 -6.71
C ARG A 259 7.11 12.09 -6.07
N ASP A 260 7.43 13.22 -5.44
CA ASP A 260 6.48 14.15 -4.82
C ASP A 260 5.34 13.43 -4.08
N MET A 261 5.68 12.50 -3.16
CA MET A 261 4.69 11.61 -2.53
C MET A 261 3.59 12.42 -1.82
N ALA A 262 3.99 13.42 -1.06
CA ALA A 262 3.07 14.24 -0.30
C ALA A 262 2.20 15.10 -1.21
N GLY A 263 2.79 15.84 -2.14
CA GLY A 263 2.05 16.72 -3.05
C GLY A 263 1.11 15.94 -3.98
N LEU A 264 1.52 14.76 -4.45
CA LEU A 264 0.62 13.88 -5.22
C LEU A 264 -0.53 13.33 -4.38
N SER A 265 -0.28 12.97 -3.12
CA SER A 265 -1.33 12.46 -2.22
C SER A 265 -2.35 13.55 -1.87
N GLU A 266 -1.90 14.79 -1.65
CA GLU A 266 -2.79 15.95 -1.44
C GLU A 266 -3.66 16.24 -2.66
N ARG A 267 -3.06 16.26 -3.85
CA ARG A 267 -3.81 16.48 -5.11
C ARG A 267 -4.81 15.35 -5.36
N MET A 268 -4.43 14.11 -5.13
CA MET A 268 -5.34 12.96 -5.23
C MET A 268 -6.48 13.05 -4.21
N ALA A 269 -6.22 13.48 -2.98
CA ALA A 269 -7.27 13.70 -1.98
C ALA A 269 -8.31 14.73 -2.47
N ALA A 270 -7.85 15.87 -2.98
CA ALA A 270 -8.73 16.89 -3.53
C ALA A 270 -9.49 16.42 -4.79
N GLU A 271 -8.86 15.59 -5.61
CA GLU A 271 -9.50 14.96 -6.78
C GLU A 271 -10.65 14.04 -6.35
N LEU A 272 -10.40 13.11 -5.43
CA LEU A 272 -11.40 12.15 -4.96
C LEU A 272 -12.58 12.85 -4.28
N ASP A 273 -12.33 13.89 -3.49
CA ASP A 273 -13.37 14.71 -2.86
C ASP A 273 -14.28 15.37 -3.91
N ARG A 274 -13.69 15.95 -4.97
CA ARG A 274 -14.45 16.55 -6.07
C ARG A 274 -15.35 15.54 -6.79
N HIS A 275 -14.92 14.28 -6.87
CA HIS A 275 -15.70 13.18 -7.45
C HIS A 275 -16.71 12.53 -6.49
N GLY A 276 -16.87 13.08 -5.28
CA GLY A 276 -17.91 12.74 -4.31
C GLY A 276 -17.50 11.75 -3.21
N ALA A 277 -16.22 11.38 -3.11
CA ALA A 277 -15.75 10.55 -2.00
C ALA A 277 -15.69 11.35 -0.68
N ALA A 278 -15.95 10.71 0.45
CA ALA A 278 -15.65 11.29 1.76
C ALA A 278 -14.16 11.10 2.06
N VAL A 279 -13.36 12.16 1.89
CA VAL A 279 -11.90 12.07 2.02
C VAL A 279 -11.41 12.57 3.38
N PHE A 280 -10.60 11.75 4.05
CA PHE A 280 -9.90 12.09 5.28
C PHE A 280 -8.40 12.06 5.00
N PHE A 281 -7.78 13.24 4.86
CA PHE A 281 -6.35 13.35 4.67
C PHE A 281 -5.62 13.57 5.99
N ARG A 282 -4.55 12.82 6.26
CA ARG A 282 -3.74 12.99 7.47
C ARG A 282 -2.25 12.87 7.17
N GLU A 283 -1.50 13.76 7.79
CA GLU A 283 -0.06 13.75 7.78
C GLU A 283 0.49 13.43 9.19
N TYR A 284 1.49 12.55 9.26
CA TYR A 284 2.15 12.15 10.51
C TYR A 284 3.51 12.85 10.66
N PRO A 285 3.68 13.81 11.60
CA PRO A 285 4.86 14.68 11.66
C PRO A 285 6.22 14.00 11.76
N ASN A 286 6.28 12.85 12.45
CA ASN A 286 7.55 12.15 12.74
C ASN A 286 7.70 10.86 11.91
N ALA A 287 6.89 10.71 10.86
CA ALA A 287 6.86 9.51 10.06
C ALA A 287 7.50 9.75 8.68
N ASP A 288 8.20 8.72 8.20
CA ASP A 288 8.69 8.60 6.83
C ASP A 288 7.98 7.45 6.12
N HIS A 289 8.33 7.21 4.85
CA HIS A 289 7.71 6.15 4.04
C HIS A 289 7.83 4.76 4.65
N GLY A 290 8.88 4.50 5.44
CA GLY A 290 9.17 3.19 6.01
C GLY A 290 8.33 2.87 7.24
N ASN A 291 7.93 3.88 8.01
CA ASN A 291 7.24 3.69 9.29
C ASN A 291 5.80 4.22 9.35
N VAL A 292 5.39 5.12 8.45
CA VAL A 292 4.06 5.78 8.47
C VAL A 292 2.89 4.80 8.49
N SER A 293 3.01 3.65 7.84
CA SER A 293 1.99 2.59 7.90
C SER A 293 1.68 2.18 9.34
N PHE A 294 2.70 2.08 10.20
CA PHE A 294 2.55 1.72 11.60
C PHE A 294 2.00 2.86 12.46
N TYR A 295 2.38 4.11 12.18
CA TYR A 295 1.77 5.29 12.81
C TYR A 295 0.26 5.36 12.56
N SER A 296 -0.17 4.94 11.37
CA SER A 296 -1.58 5.04 10.96
C SER A 296 -2.49 3.92 11.47
N LEU A 297 -1.94 2.83 12.05
CA LEU A 297 -2.75 1.66 12.38
C LEU A 297 -3.78 1.95 13.47
N THR A 298 -3.41 2.68 14.52
CA THR A 298 -4.35 3.03 15.60
C THR A 298 -5.49 3.90 15.10
N ASP A 299 -5.19 4.87 14.24
CA ASP A 299 -6.21 5.72 13.61
C ASP A 299 -7.13 4.92 12.68
N CYS A 300 -6.59 3.93 11.95
CA CYS A 300 -7.37 2.98 11.16
C CYS A 300 -8.38 2.24 12.05
N VAL A 301 -7.91 1.67 13.16
CA VAL A 301 -8.75 0.92 14.10
C VAL A 301 -9.80 1.82 14.76
N GLU A 302 -9.46 3.06 15.14
CA GLU A 302 -10.43 4.00 15.71
C GLU A 302 -11.50 4.43 14.70
N TYR A 303 -11.11 4.63 13.43
CA TYR A 303 -12.05 4.90 12.36
C TYR A 303 -13.00 3.72 12.13
N LEU A 304 -12.48 2.49 12.06
CA LEU A 304 -13.28 1.28 11.91
C LEU A 304 -14.16 1.01 13.13
N ARG A 305 -13.71 1.30 14.36
CA ARG A 305 -14.53 1.21 15.57
C ARG A 305 -15.79 2.04 15.38
N LYS A 306 -15.67 3.31 14.99
CA LYS A 306 -16.83 4.20 14.77
C LYS A 306 -17.72 3.71 13.63
N ALA A 307 -17.12 3.21 12.56
CA ALA A 307 -17.85 2.77 11.37
C ALA A 307 -18.65 1.47 11.59
N TRP A 308 -18.18 0.58 12.46
CA TRP A 308 -18.76 -0.75 12.69
C TRP A 308 -19.33 -0.95 14.09
N GLN A 309 -19.32 0.10 14.92
CA GLN A 309 -19.90 0.09 16.26
C GLN A 309 -21.38 -0.30 16.21
N ARG A 310 -21.79 -1.12 17.18
CA ARG A 310 -23.18 -1.47 17.46
C ARG A 310 -23.58 -1.08 18.88
#